data_AF-A0A371XVT7-F1
#
_entry.id   AF-A0A371XVT7-F1
#
_cell.length_a   1.000
_cell.length_b   1.000
_cell.length_c   1.000
_cell.angle_alpha   90.00
_cell.angle_beta   90.00
_cell.angle_gamma   90.00
#
_symmetry.space_group_name_H-M   'P 1'
#
loop_
_entity.id
_entity.type
_entity.pdbx_description
1 polymer ?
#
loop_
_entity_poly.entity_id
_entity_poly.type
_entity_poly.pdbx_seq_one_letter_code
_entity_poly.pdbx_strand_id
1 'polypeptide(L)'
;MVTKAPEASPQDTADRPETPLEAELRRLAGSVPDPELPVLTLEELGVLRAVHCLNPGSVEVELTPTYTGCPAVEAMSTDIERVLHERGIPDVTVRRVLAPAWTTDDITDEGRRKLREFGIAPPRAVREDQGPVTVALGPTRTAADAAAATLLGAPEAGDAPLRCPHCGSTDTELLSRFSSTACKALRRCLDCREPFDHFKEL
;
A
#
# COMPACT_ATOMS: atom_id res chain seq x y z
N MET A 1 16.15 -14.08 -42.86
CA MET A 1 14.97 -14.64 -42.17
C MET A 1 15.36 -14.89 -40.72
N VAL A 2 15.12 -13.92 -39.84
CA VAL A 2 15.27 -14.11 -38.40
C VAL A 2 13.89 -14.50 -37.89
N THR A 3 13.69 -15.78 -37.61
CA THR A 3 12.47 -16.31 -36.99
C THR A 3 12.41 -15.82 -35.55
N LYS A 4 11.52 -14.86 -35.30
CA LYS A 4 11.12 -14.42 -33.95
C LYS A 4 10.45 -15.60 -33.26
N ALA A 5 11.02 -16.06 -32.15
CA ALA A 5 10.39 -17.04 -31.27
C ALA A 5 9.06 -16.46 -30.75
N PRO A 6 8.01 -17.28 -30.57
CA PRO A 6 6.73 -16.79 -30.10
C PRO A 6 6.86 -16.33 -28.64
N GLU A 7 6.64 -15.02 -28.42
CA GLU A 7 6.42 -14.46 -27.08
C GLU A 7 5.16 -15.12 -26.51
N ALA A 8 5.32 -15.93 -25.46
CA ALA A 8 4.20 -16.45 -24.70
C ALA A 8 3.42 -15.27 -24.11
N SER A 9 2.10 -15.24 -24.31
CA SER A 9 1.24 -14.21 -23.75
C SER A 9 1.32 -14.21 -22.22
N PRO A 10 1.39 -13.05 -21.55
CA PRO A 10 1.53 -12.93 -20.09
C PRO A 10 0.33 -13.47 -19.28
N GLN A 11 -0.70 -14.02 -19.94
CA GLN A 11 -1.90 -14.57 -19.30
C GLN A 11 -1.80 -16.09 -19.05
N ASP A 12 -0.87 -16.82 -19.70
CA ASP A 12 -0.75 -18.27 -19.54
C ASP A 12 -0.04 -18.69 -18.22
N THR A 13 0.61 -17.76 -17.53
CA THR A 13 1.31 -18.00 -16.26
C THR A 13 0.44 -17.82 -15.01
N ALA A 14 -0.71 -17.13 -15.13
CA ALA A 14 -1.52 -16.71 -13.98
C ALA A 14 -2.43 -17.80 -13.38
N ASP A 15 -2.72 -18.88 -14.13
CA ASP A 15 -3.65 -19.95 -13.70
C ASP A 15 -2.93 -21.26 -13.29
N ARG A 16 -1.59 -21.22 -13.20
CA ARG A 16 -0.79 -22.38 -12.76
C ARG A 16 -0.73 -22.43 -11.23
N PRO A 17 -0.93 -23.60 -10.59
CA PRO A 17 -0.76 -23.73 -9.15
C PRO A 17 0.68 -23.38 -8.74
N GLU A 18 0.80 -22.58 -7.67
CA GLU A 18 2.08 -22.17 -7.10
C GLU A 18 2.90 -23.39 -6.68
N THR A 19 4.14 -23.46 -7.15
CA THR A 19 5.07 -24.53 -6.75
C THR A 19 5.62 -24.29 -5.35
N PRO A 20 6.09 -25.34 -4.63
CA PRO A 20 6.69 -25.17 -3.31
C PRO A 20 7.90 -24.22 -3.30
N LEU A 21 8.67 -24.20 -4.40
CA LEU A 21 9.79 -23.28 -4.57
C LEU A 21 9.31 -21.83 -4.74
N GLU A 22 8.31 -21.57 -5.57
CA GLU A 22 7.72 -20.24 -5.72
C GLU A 22 7.18 -19.72 -4.38
N ALA A 23 6.48 -20.57 -3.62
CA ALA A 23 5.99 -20.21 -2.29
C ALA A 23 7.13 -19.87 -1.30
N GLU A 24 8.26 -20.56 -1.39
CA GLU A 24 9.43 -20.27 -0.57
C GLU A 24 10.10 -18.95 -0.96
N LEU A 25 10.31 -18.72 -2.26
CA LEU A 25 10.89 -17.49 -2.78
C LEU A 25 9.96 -16.29 -2.51
N ARG A 26 8.64 -16.48 -2.59
CA ARG A 26 7.63 -15.47 -2.23
C ARG A 26 7.73 -15.08 -0.77
N ARG A 27 7.82 -16.03 0.16
CA ARG A 27 8.03 -15.72 1.59
C ARG A 27 9.33 -14.96 1.81
N LEU A 28 10.39 -15.32 1.09
CA LEU A 28 11.67 -14.67 1.23
C LEU A 28 11.66 -13.24 0.69
N ALA A 29 11.18 -13.01 -0.53
CA ALA A 29 10.99 -11.68 -1.09
C ALA A 29 10.00 -10.85 -0.25
N GLY A 30 8.96 -11.49 0.27
CA GLY A 30 7.96 -10.89 1.14
C GLY A 30 8.50 -10.45 2.50
N SER A 31 9.61 -11.03 2.96
CA SER A 31 10.26 -10.68 4.23
C SER A 31 11.13 -9.40 4.17
N VAL A 32 11.38 -8.88 2.96
CA VAL A 32 12.11 -7.62 2.77
C VAL A 32 11.34 -6.48 3.45
N PRO A 33 11.99 -5.62 4.26
CA PRO A 33 11.34 -4.47 4.86
C PRO A 33 11.11 -3.35 3.83
N ASP A 34 10.03 -2.59 3.98
CA ASP A 34 9.82 -1.39 3.16
C ASP A 34 10.82 -0.28 3.56
N PRO A 35 11.51 0.36 2.60
CA PRO A 35 12.56 1.35 2.92
C PRO A 35 12.02 2.62 3.58
N GLU A 36 10.73 2.93 3.40
CA GLU A 36 10.05 4.11 3.96
C GLU A 36 9.26 3.79 5.24
N LEU A 37 8.93 2.52 5.45
CA LEU A 37 8.26 1.94 6.60
C LEU A 37 9.00 0.66 7.06
N PRO A 38 10.23 0.77 7.62
CA PRO A 38 11.05 -0.40 7.95
C PRO A 38 10.45 -1.35 9.00
N VAL A 39 9.37 -0.93 9.65
CA VAL A 39 8.55 -1.73 10.56
C VAL A 39 7.71 -2.79 9.83
N LEU A 40 7.36 -2.55 8.56
CA LEU A 40 6.55 -3.43 7.73
C LEU A 40 7.41 -4.18 6.71
N THR A 41 7.02 -5.43 6.44
CA THR A 41 7.55 -6.17 5.31
C THR A 41 6.71 -5.97 4.04
N LEU A 42 7.27 -6.31 2.88
CA LEU A 42 6.56 -6.24 1.59
C LEU A 42 5.31 -7.13 1.56
N GLU A 43 5.36 -8.28 2.24
CA GLU A 43 4.20 -9.17 2.41
C GLU A 43 3.13 -8.51 3.28
N GLU A 44 3.51 -7.88 4.39
CA GLU A 44 2.57 -7.24 5.31
C GLU A 44 1.88 -6.03 4.70
N LEU A 45 2.59 -5.30 3.82
CA LEU A 45 2.07 -4.18 3.06
C LEU A 45 1.23 -4.62 1.84
N GLY A 46 1.34 -5.89 1.43
CA GLY A 46 0.59 -6.44 0.29
C GLY A 46 1.07 -5.93 -1.08
N VAL A 47 2.34 -5.51 -1.18
CA VAL A 47 2.91 -4.98 -2.44
C VAL A 47 3.51 -6.06 -3.33
N LEU A 48 3.76 -7.26 -2.80
CA LEU A 48 4.22 -8.42 -3.56
C LEU A 48 3.03 -9.17 -4.18
N ARG A 49 2.90 -9.15 -5.50
CA ARG A 49 1.76 -9.76 -6.21
C ARG A 49 1.99 -11.22 -6.55
N ALA A 50 3.16 -11.53 -7.12
CA ALA A 50 3.47 -12.88 -7.54
C ALA A 50 4.99 -13.10 -7.59
N VAL A 51 5.37 -14.38 -7.50
CA VAL A 51 6.72 -14.85 -7.82
C VAL A 51 6.57 -16.04 -8.75
N HIS A 52 7.20 -15.95 -9.93
CA HIS A 52 7.11 -16.95 -10.98
C HIS A 52 8.49 -17.52 -11.29
N CYS A 53 8.61 -18.84 -11.25
CA CYS A 53 9.79 -19.53 -11.77
C CYS A 53 9.59 -19.77 -13.27
N LEU A 54 10.40 -19.11 -14.11
CA LEU A 54 10.29 -19.15 -15.57
C LEU A 54 11.12 -20.28 -16.17
N ASN A 55 12.41 -20.32 -15.83
CA ASN A 55 13.40 -21.29 -16.31
C ASN A 55 14.24 -21.80 -15.13
N PRO A 56 15.07 -22.87 -15.29
CA PRO A 56 15.98 -23.28 -14.24
C PRO A 56 16.92 -22.13 -13.81
N GLY A 57 16.71 -21.60 -12.61
CA GLY A 57 17.48 -20.49 -12.05
C GLY A 57 17.01 -19.08 -12.45
N SER A 58 15.88 -18.91 -13.13
CA SER A 58 15.32 -17.60 -13.48
C SER A 58 13.98 -17.36 -12.78
N VAL A 59 13.89 -16.27 -12.04
CA VAL A 59 12.74 -15.89 -11.20
C VAL A 59 12.26 -14.50 -11.59
N GLU A 60 10.97 -14.37 -11.87
CA GLU A 60 10.29 -13.09 -12.05
C GLU A 60 9.47 -12.77 -10.79
N VAL A 61 9.64 -11.56 -10.26
CA VAL A 61 8.91 -11.06 -9.10
C VAL A 61 8.03 -9.89 -9.52
N GLU A 62 6.74 -9.95 -9.20
CA GLU A 62 5.81 -8.86 -9.50
C GLU A 62 5.56 -8.00 -8.28
N LEU A 63 5.88 -6.71 -8.40
CA LEU A 63 5.62 -5.69 -7.38
C LEU A 63 4.55 -4.71 -7.84
N THR A 64 3.58 -4.45 -6.99
CA THR A 64 2.64 -3.34 -7.15
C THR A 64 3.06 -2.17 -6.24
N PRO A 65 3.13 -0.94 -6.75
CA PRO A 65 3.47 0.19 -5.90
C PRO A 65 2.24 0.65 -5.10
N THR A 66 2.44 1.13 -3.88
CA THR A 66 1.35 1.73 -3.09
C THR A 66 0.71 2.92 -3.80
N TYR A 67 1.48 3.69 -4.59
CA TYR A 67 0.94 4.67 -5.53
C TYR A 67 1.77 4.73 -6.81
N THR A 68 1.20 5.25 -7.90
CA THR A 68 1.81 5.21 -9.25
C THR A 68 3.14 5.96 -9.40
N GLY A 69 3.58 6.75 -8.43
CA GLY A 69 4.86 7.47 -8.46
C GLY A 69 5.79 7.11 -7.31
N CYS A 70 5.60 5.92 -6.69
CA CYS A 70 6.34 5.54 -5.48
C CYS A 70 7.84 5.43 -5.75
N PRO A 71 8.70 6.26 -5.12
CA PRO A 71 10.15 6.20 -5.31
C PRO A 71 10.76 4.96 -4.65
N ALA A 72 10.09 4.37 -3.66
CA ALA A 72 10.58 3.21 -2.93
C ALA A 72 10.71 1.95 -3.80
N VAL A 73 10.04 1.89 -4.96
CA VAL A 73 10.00 0.70 -5.82
C VAL A 73 11.40 0.25 -6.22
N GLU A 74 12.27 1.17 -6.62
CA GLU A 74 13.62 0.82 -7.06
C GLU A 74 14.48 0.25 -5.93
N ALA A 75 14.33 0.79 -4.72
CA ALA A 75 15.01 0.29 -3.53
C ALA A 75 14.49 -1.11 -3.15
N MET A 76 13.16 -1.30 -3.14
CA MET A 76 12.54 -2.60 -2.89
C MET A 76 12.98 -3.66 -3.92
N SER A 77 13.03 -3.31 -5.20
CA SER A 77 13.51 -4.21 -6.27
C SER A 77 14.95 -4.64 -6.01
N THR A 78 15.84 -3.69 -5.69
CA THR A 78 17.25 -3.97 -5.40
C THR A 78 17.40 -4.91 -4.19
N ASP A 79 16.63 -4.68 -3.13
CA ASP A 79 16.68 -5.52 -1.94
C ASP A 79 16.14 -6.94 -2.18
N ILE A 80 15.07 -7.06 -2.98
CA ILE A 80 14.55 -8.37 -3.40
C ILE A 80 15.59 -9.14 -4.23
N GLU A 81 16.19 -8.49 -5.24
CA GLU A 81 17.23 -9.10 -6.07
C GLU A 81 18.39 -9.59 -5.22
N ARG A 82 18.87 -8.77 -4.29
CA ARG A 82 19.95 -9.13 -3.37
C ARG A 82 19.60 -10.37 -2.54
N VAL A 83 18.43 -10.38 -1.89
CA VAL A 83 18.02 -11.48 -1.02
C VAL A 83 17.83 -12.79 -1.81
N LEU A 84 17.29 -12.72 -3.03
CA LEU A 84 17.13 -13.89 -3.89
C LEU A 84 18.45 -14.40 -4.46
N HIS A 85 19.40 -13.50 -4.77
CA HIS A 85 20.76 -13.87 -5.17
C HIS A 85 21.54 -14.56 -4.04
N GLU A 86 21.39 -14.09 -2.80
CA GLU A 86 21.99 -14.73 -1.61
C GLU A 86 21.49 -16.17 -1.41
N ARG A 87 20.27 -16.48 -1.90
CA ARG A 87 19.71 -17.83 -1.95
C ARG A 87 20.24 -18.71 -3.09
N GLY A 88 21.06 -18.16 -3.99
CA GLY A 88 21.64 -18.87 -5.13
C GLY A 88 20.78 -18.84 -6.39
N ILE A 89 19.82 -17.90 -6.51
CA ILE A 89 19.11 -17.66 -7.77
C ILE A 89 19.99 -16.75 -8.65
N PRO A 90 20.45 -17.21 -9.82
CA PRO A 90 21.39 -16.43 -10.65
C PRO A 90 20.73 -15.31 -11.47
N ASP A 91 19.45 -15.45 -11.81
CA ASP A 91 18.72 -14.52 -12.67
C ASP A 91 17.39 -14.12 -12.01
N VAL A 92 17.32 -12.87 -11.54
CA VAL A 92 16.15 -12.30 -10.89
C VAL A 92 15.71 -11.06 -11.64
N THR A 93 14.45 -11.02 -12.05
CA THR A 93 13.83 -9.86 -12.67
C THR A 93 12.66 -9.38 -11.83
N VAL A 94 12.71 -8.13 -11.37
CA VAL A 94 11.60 -7.52 -10.64
C VAL A 94 10.79 -6.63 -11.59
N ARG A 95 9.52 -7.01 -11.81
CA ARG A 95 8.60 -6.31 -12.70
C ARG A 95 7.57 -5.52 -11.90
N ARG A 96 7.44 -4.24 -12.24
CA ARG A 96 6.39 -3.39 -11.69
C ARG A 96 5.06 -3.61 -12.41
N VAL A 97 4.02 -3.98 -11.68
CA VAL A 97 2.65 -4.19 -12.18
C VAL A 97 1.68 -3.14 -11.61
N LEU A 98 0.85 -2.56 -12.48
CA LEU A 98 -0.13 -1.53 -12.10
C LEU A 98 -1.57 -2.04 -12.05
N ALA A 99 -1.80 -3.28 -12.49
CA ALA A 99 -3.11 -3.91 -12.51
C ALA A 99 -3.01 -5.34 -11.94
N PRO A 100 -3.86 -5.72 -10.98
CA PRO A 100 -4.79 -4.85 -10.24
C PRO A 100 -4.04 -3.77 -9.44
N ALA A 101 -4.67 -2.61 -9.28
CA ALA A 101 -4.08 -1.52 -8.49
C ALA A 101 -3.99 -1.93 -7.01
N TRP A 102 -2.95 -1.46 -6.33
CA TRP A 102 -2.85 -1.59 -4.88
C TRP A 102 -3.94 -0.77 -4.18
N THR A 103 -4.50 -1.33 -3.11
CA THR A 103 -5.50 -0.69 -2.25
C THR A 103 -5.06 -0.84 -0.80
N THR A 104 -5.56 0.03 0.09
CA THR A 104 -5.22 -0.12 1.52
C THR A 104 -5.70 -1.42 2.14
N ASP A 105 -6.64 -2.12 1.52
CA ASP A 105 -7.12 -3.43 1.95
C ASP A 105 -6.12 -4.56 1.66
N ASP A 106 -5.10 -4.31 0.83
CA ASP A 106 -3.96 -5.21 0.65
C ASP A 106 -3.07 -5.28 1.93
N ILE A 107 -3.17 -4.31 2.85
CA ILE A 107 -2.40 -4.33 4.11
C ILE A 107 -3.01 -5.36 5.06
N THR A 108 -2.18 -6.33 5.44
CA THR A 108 -2.53 -7.40 6.39
C THR A 108 -2.90 -6.87 7.78
N ASP A 109 -3.66 -7.66 8.55
CA ASP A 109 -3.98 -7.35 9.96
C ASP A 109 -2.73 -7.17 10.82
N GLU A 110 -1.70 -7.98 10.57
CA GLU A 110 -0.39 -7.87 11.21
C GLU A 110 0.27 -6.53 10.89
N GLY A 111 0.31 -6.14 9.60
CA GLY A 111 0.85 -4.85 9.18
C GLY A 111 0.09 -3.68 9.83
N ARG A 112 -1.24 -3.75 9.88
CA ARG A 112 -2.07 -2.74 10.57
C ARG A 112 -1.79 -2.70 12.07
N ARG A 113 -1.50 -3.84 12.72
CA ARG A 113 -1.10 -3.88 14.13
C ARG A 113 0.26 -3.21 14.33
N LYS A 114 1.28 -3.60 13.56
CA LYS A 114 2.64 -3.05 13.65
C LYS A 114 2.69 -1.54 13.42
N LEU A 115 1.90 -1.02 12.47
CA LEU A 115 1.76 0.43 12.27
C LEU A 115 1.31 1.12 13.56
N ARG A 116 0.25 0.61 14.22
CA ARG A 116 -0.26 1.18 15.48
C ARG A 116 0.78 1.14 16.58
N GLU A 117 1.46 0.01 16.75
CA GLU A 117 2.51 -0.18 17.76
C GLU A 117 3.69 0.78 17.54
N PHE A 118 4.02 1.07 16.28
CA PHE A 118 5.05 2.03 15.92
C PHE A 118 4.60 3.51 16.05
N GLY A 119 3.34 3.76 16.41
CA GLY A 119 2.80 5.12 16.52
C GLY A 119 2.32 5.71 15.20
N ILE A 120 2.10 4.89 14.17
CA ILE A 120 1.51 5.29 12.90
C ILE A 120 0.04 4.86 12.90
N ALA A 121 -0.88 5.81 12.70
CA ALA A 121 -2.28 5.47 12.50
C ALA A 121 -2.44 4.74 11.14
N PRO A 122 -2.94 3.49 11.11
CA PRO A 122 -3.16 2.78 9.86
C PRO A 122 -4.34 3.38 9.08
N PRO A 123 -4.45 3.07 7.78
CA PRO A 123 -5.59 3.52 6.97
C PRO A 123 -6.90 3.05 7.58
N ARG A 124 -7.94 3.86 7.39
CA ARG A 124 -9.30 3.46 7.72
C ARG A 124 -9.71 2.29 6.84
N ALA A 125 -10.50 1.38 7.39
CA ALA A 125 -11.11 0.33 6.58
C ALA A 125 -12.14 0.99 5.67
N VAL A 126 -11.93 0.88 4.36
CA VAL A 126 -12.94 1.32 3.40
C VAL A 126 -14.02 0.25 3.40
N ARG A 127 -15.26 0.61 3.75
CA ARG A 127 -16.38 -0.32 3.60
C ARG A 127 -16.55 -0.61 2.12
N GLU A 128 -16.25 -1.84 1.69
CA GLU A 128 -16.75 -2.37 0.42
C GLU A 128 -18.28 -2.57 0.55
N ASP A 129 -19.05 -1.47 0.47
CA ASP A 129 -20.42 -1.64 0.01
C ASP A 129 -20.32 -1.99 -1.48
N GLN A 130 -20.61 -3.25 -1.83
CA GLN A 130 -20.79 -3.73 -3.21
C GLN A 130 -22.07 -3.17 -3.84
N GLY A 131 -22.34 -1.89 -3.62
CA GLY A 131 -23.48 -1.15 -4.10
C GLY A 131 -23.05 0.17 -4.73
N PRO A 132 -23.96 0.86 -5.44
CA PRO A 132 -23.66 2.17 -5.97
C PRO A 132 -23.27 3.14 -4.85
N VAL A 133 -22.13 3.81 -4.99
CA VAL A 133 -21.70 4.89 -4.07
C VAL A 133 -22.76 5.97 -4.09
N THR A 134 -23.46 6.14 -2.96
CA THR A 134 -24.52 7.14 -2.85
C THR A 134 -23.90 8.52 -2.74
N VAL A 135 -23.98 9.31 -3.80
CA VAL A 135 -23.58 10.71 -3.78
C VAL A 135 -24.73 11.53 -3.21
N ALA A 136 -24.57 12.02 -1.97
CA ALA A 136 -25.50 12.98 -1.41
C ALA A 136 -25.28 14.35 -2.07
N LEU A 137 -26.25 14.79 -2.88
CA LEU A 137 -26.24 16.14 -3.40
C LEU A 137 -26.60 17.11 -2.26
N GLY A 138 -25.59 17.82 -1.76
CA GLY A 138 -25.80 18.93 -0.85
C GLY A 138 -26.52 20.10 -1.54
N PRO A 139 -27.07 21.06 -0.76
CA PRO A 139 -27.65 22.26 -1.34
C PRO A 139 -26.61 23.01 -2.20
N THR A 140 -27.07 23.63 -3.29
CA THR A 140 -26.22 24.49 -4.12
C THR A 140 -25.65 25.60 -3.24
N ARG A 141 -24.34 25.54 -2.94
CA ARG A 141 -23.67 26.59 -2.17
C ARG A 141 -23.73 27.88 -2.98
N THR A 142 -24.54 28.84 -2.54
CA THR A 142 -24.47 30.20 -3.07
C THR A 142 -23.29 30.92 -2.42
N ALA A 143 -22.82 32.02 -3.01
CA ALA A 143 -21.70 32.79 -2.46
C ALA A 143 -21.93 33.25 -1.00
N ALA A 144 -23.19 33.34 -0.55
CA ALA A 144 -23.54 33.67 0.84
C ALA A 144 -23.27 32.53 1.84
N ASP A 145 -23.36 31.27 1.41
CA ASP A 145 -23.21 30.08 2.28
C ASP A 145 -21.74 29.66 2.48
N ALA A 146 -20.84 30.11 1.60
CA ALA A 146 -19.39 29.82 1.65
C ALA A 146 -18.69 30.42 2.88
N ALA A 147 -19.17 31.56 3.37
CA ALA A 147 -18.63 32.21 4.57
C ALA A 147 -18.94 31.43 5.85
N ALA A 148 -20.08 30.72 5.91
CA ALA A 148 -20.49 29.93 7.06
C ALA A 148 -19.83 28.52 7.08
N ALA A 149 -19.59 27.92 5.92
CA ALA A 149 -19.01 26.58 5.81
C ALA A 149 -17.50 26.50 6.15
N THR A 150 -16.79 27.63 6.16
CA THR A 150 -15.36 27.67 6.51
C THR A 150 -15.10 27.43 8.01
N LEU A 151 -16.14 27.56 8.86
CA LEU A 151 -16.01 27.41 10.32
C LEU A 151 -16.33 26.01 10.84
N LEU A 152 -16.92 25.15 10.01
CA LEU A 152 -17.22 23.77 10.38
C LEU A 152 -16.82 22.90 9.20
N GLY A 153 -15.59 22.42 9.23
CA GLY A 153 -15.18 21.27 8.43
C GLY A 153 -16.07 20.09 8.81
N ALA A 154 -17.22 19.98 8.15
CA ALA A 154 -18.14 18.89 8.36
C ALA A 154 -17.43 17.59 7.98
N PRO A 155 -17.43 16.57 8.86
CA PRO A 155 -16.90 15.27 8.51
C PRO A 155 -17.77 14.70 7.38
N GLU A 156 -17.12 14.34 6.27
CA GLU A 156 -17.75 13.59 5.19
C GLU A 156 -18.40 12.33 5.80
N ALA A 157 -19.71 12.19 5.63
CA ALA A 157 -20.50 11.14 6.22
C ALA A 157 -20.13 9.78 5.60
N GLY A 158 -19.41 8.95 6.36
CA GLY A 158 -19.15 7.55 5.96
C GLY A 158 -17.84 6.97 6.46
N ASP A 159 -16.91 7.78 6.96
CA ASP A 159 -15.57 7.32 7.27
C ASP A 159 -15.37 7.05 8.77
N ALA A 160 -14.79 5.89 9.13
CA ALA A 160 -14.56 5.54 10.53
C ALA A 160 -13.63 6.59 11.18
N PRO A 161 -13.87 7.06 12.41
CA PRO A 161 -13.04 8.13 12.95
C PRO A 161 -11.59 7.65 13.17
N LEU A 162 -10.63 8.37 12.60
CA LEU A 162 -9.20 8.06 12.78
C LEU A 162 -8.82 8.20 14.25
N ARG A 163 -8.15 7.19 14.80
CA ARG A 163 -7.74 7.14 16.20
C ARG A 163 -6.28 7.52 16.37
N CYS A 164 -6.00 8.35 17.37
CA CYS A 164 -4.65 8.63 17.84
C CYS A 164 -4.01 7.33 18.35
N PRO A 165 -2.80 6.96 17.88
CA PRO A 165 -2.13 5.74 18.31
C PRO A 165 -1.61 5.82 19.76
N HIS A 166 -1.47 7.02 20.33
CA HIS A 166 -0.95 7.21 21.68
C HIS A 166 -2.03 7.14 22.77
N CYS A 167 -3.22 7.69 22.54
CA CYS A 167 -4.29 7.76 23.55
C CYS A 167 -5.64 7.20 23.10
N GLY A 168 -5.80 6.80 21.83
CA GLY A 168 -7.03 6.23 21.29
C GLY A 168 -8.13 7.24 20.95
N SER A 169 -7.93 8.54 21.24
CA SER A 169 -8.85 9.62 20.92
C SER A 169 -9.11 9.72 19.42
N THR A 170 -10.34 10.07 19.06
CA THR A 170 -10.75 10.35 17.68
C THR A 170 -10.65 11.84 17.32
N ASP A 171 -10.37 12.71 18.30
CA ASP A 171 -10.27 14.15 18.09
C ASP A 171 -8.89 14.50 17.55
N THR A 172 -8.78 14.50 16.22
CA THR A 172 -7.50 14.66 15.51
C THR A 172 -7.63 15.65 14.35
N GLU A 173 -6.72 16.62 14.29
CA GLU A 173 -6.64 17.58 13.20
C GLU A 173 -5.51 17.22 12.22
N LEU A 174 -5.70 17.56 10.94
CA LEU A 174 -4.68 17.40 9.91
C LEU A 174 -3.75 18.62 9.92
N LEU A 175 -2.46 18.39 10.14
CA LEU A 175 -1.44 19.45 10.05
C LEU A 175 -0.86 19.55 8.64
N SER A 176 -0.56 18.41 8.02
CA SER A 176 -0.04 18.35 6.66
C SER A 176 -0.51 17.10 5.93
N ARG A 177 -0.89 17.27 4.66
CA ARG A 177 -1.27 16.18 3.75
C ARG A 177 -0.11 15.26 3.34
N PHE A 178 1.12 15.69 3.62
CA PHE A 178 2.36 14.96 3.36
C PHE A 178 3.26 15.04 4.60
N SER A 179 3.87 13.92 4.98
CA SER A 179 4.86 13.85 6.05
C SER A 179 6.22 13.47 5.46
N SER A 180 7.00 12.63 6.15
CA SER A 180 8.28 12.12 5.67
C SER A 180 8.17 11.44 4.30
N THR A 181 7.01 10.86 3.99
CA THR A 181 6.69 10.22 2.71
C THR A 181 5.36 10.68 2.13
N ALA A 182 5.19 10.45 0.83
CA ALA A 182 3.96 10.75 0.12
C ALA A 182 2.76 9.89 0.58
N CYS A 183 3.00 8.68 1.10
CA CYS A 183 1.95 7.80 1.65
C CYS A 183 1.52 8.20 3.07
N LYS A 184 2.28 9.05 3.78
CA LYS A 184 1.96 9.51 5.14
C LYS A 184 1.41 10.94 5.15
N ALA A 185 0.54 11.22 6.10
CA ALA A 185 0.08 12.55 6.49
C ALA A 185 0.44 12.81 7.95
N LEU A 186 0.74 14.07 8.29
CA LEU A 186 1.02 14.46 9.66
C LEU A 186 -0.25 15.00 10.31
N ARG A 187 -0.63 14.42 11.45
CA ARG A 187 -1.80 14.82 12.24
C ARG A 187 -1.40 15.15 13.68
N ARG A 188 -2.28 15.83 14.40
CA ARG A 188 -2.14 16.09 15.85
C ARG A 188 -3.42 15.68 16.57
N CYS A 189 -3.28 14.99 17.68
CA CYS A 189 -4.41 14.71 18.56
C CYS A 189 -4.72 15.95 19.42
N LEU A 190 -5.98 16.34 19.55
CA LEU A 190 -6.36 17.49 20.37
C LEU A 190 -6.43 17.17 21.87
N ASP A 191 -6.64 15.90 22.23
CA ASP A 191 -6.68 15.44 23.62
C ASP A 191 -5.27 15.33 24.23
N CYS A 192 -4.38 14.50 23.65
CA CYS A 192 -3.03 14.32 24.18
C CYS A 192 -2.00 15.30 23.61
N ARG A 193 -2.36 16.07 22.56
CA ARG A 193 -1.51 17.07 21.88
C ARG A 193 -0.27 16.53 21.16
N GLU A 194 -0.10 15.21 21.13
CA GLU A 194 1.01 14.58 20.41
C GLU A 194 0.77 14.59 18.88
N PRO A 195 1.79 14.97 18.08
CA PRO A 195 1.78 14.76 16.64
C PRO A 195 2.03 13.28 16.31
N PHE A 196 1.40 12.79 15.25
CA PHE A 196 1.59 11.41 14.77
C PHE A 196 1.41 11.30 13.26
N ASP A 197 2.02 10.28 12.67
CA ASP A 197 1.85 9.96 11.25
C ASP A 197 0.59 9.12 11.02
N HIS A 198 -0.10 9.41 9.93
CA HIS A 198 -1.22 8.64 9.41
C HIS A 198 -0.85 8.09 8.04
N PHE A 199 -0.87 6.77 7.87
CA PHE A 199 -0.77 6.16 6.55
C PHE A 199 -2.10 6.39 5.82
N LYS A 200 -2.08 7.15 4.73
CA LYS A 200 -3.27 7.61 4.03
C LYS A 200 -4.01 6.49 3.30
N GLU A 201 -5.32 6.67 3.17
CA GLU A 201 -6.16 5.89 2.27
C GLU A 201 -5.85 6.20 0.79
N LEU A 202 -6.07 5.21 -0.09
CA LEU A 202 -6.01 5.30 -1.54
C LEU A 202 -7.20 4.61 -2.18
#